data_AF-A0A2N9N6Z9-F1
#
_entry.id   AF-A0A2N9N6Z9-F1
#
_cell.length_a   1.000
_cell.length_b   1.000
_cell.length_c   1.000
_cell.angle_alpha   90.00
_cell.angle_beta   90.00
_cell.angle_gamma   90.00
#
_symmetry.space_group_name_H-M   'P 1'
#
loop_
_entity.id
_entity.type
_entity.pdbx_description
1 polymer ?
#
loop_
_entity_poly.entity_id
_entity_poly.type
_entity_poly.pdbx_seq_one_letter_code
_entity_poly.pdbx_strand_id
1 'polypeptide(L)' 'MTGAGALRAVDNGNAATEESFQADHRKAFSGMALLIVNANKGQRGKIHVVATSDGLSQAVTDIVTR' A
#
# COMPACT_ATOMS: atom_id res chain seq x y z
N MET A 1 7.08 2.23 -0.99
CA MET A 1 7.44 0.80 -0.82
C MET A 1 8.69 0.48 -1.62
N THR A 2 9.46 -0.53 -1.20
CA THR A 2 10.68 -0.98 -1.90
C THR A 2 10.77 -2.51 -1.87
N GLY A 3 11.66 -3.10 -2.69
CA GLY A 3 11.97 -4.52 -2.66
C GLY A 3 11.31 -5.36 -3.75
N ALA A 4 11.01 -6.63 -3.45
CA ALA A 4 10.64 -7.70 -4.39
C ALA A 4 9.16 -7.66 -4.86
N GLY A 5 8.63 -6.47 -5.10
CA GLY A 5 7.24 -6.30 -5.53
C GLY A 5 6.93 -4.86 -5.94
N ALA A 6 5.69 -4.65 -6.37
CA ALA A 6 5.20 -3.38 -6.85
C ALA A 6 3.85 -3.03 -6.22
N LEU A 7 3.57 -1.72 -6.12
CA LEU A 7 2.24 -1.21 -5.77
C LEU A 7 1.32 -1.55 -6.93
N ARG A 8 0.18 -2.19 -6.64
CA ARG A 8 -0.82 -2.48 -7.66
C ARG A 8 -2.00 -1.53 -7.59
N ALA A 9 -2.51 -1.28 -6.37
CA ALA A 9 -3.57 -0.32 -6.15
C ALA A 9 -3.66 0.12 -4.69
N VAL A 10 -4.43 1.18 -4.44
CA VAL A 10 -4.90 1.62 -3.13
C VAL A 10 -6.40 1.77 -3.13
N ASP A 11 -7.07 1.60 -1.99
CA ASP A 11 -8.52 1.75 -1.86
C ASP A 11 -8.91 2.19 -0.44
N ASN A 12 -10.14 2.66 -0.27
CA ASN A 12 -10.76 2.97 1.03
C ASN A 12 -12.26 2.62 1.07
N GLY A 13 -12.85 2.14 -0.03
CA GLY A 13 -14.27 1.77 -0.09
C GLY A 13 -15.26 2.95 -0.16
N ASN A 14 -14.77 4.19 -0.28
CA ASN A 14 -15.66 5.35 -0.47
C ASN A 14 -16.12 5.44 -1.93
N ALA A 15 -17.38 5.11 -2.21
CA ALA A 15 -17.92 5.18 -3.58
C ALA A 15 -18.00 6.60 -4.17
N ALA A 16 -17.89 7.65 -3.34
CA ALA A 16 -18.00 9.04 -3.77
C ALA A 16 -16.64 9.71 -4.09
N THR A 17 -15.50 9.05 -3.84
CA THR A 17 -14.18 9.65 -4.12
C THR A 17 -13.74 9.39 -5.56
N GLU A 18 -13.07 10.38 -6.15
CA GLU A 18 -12.43 10.29 -7.47
C GLU A 18 -10.90 10.12 -7.36
N GLU A 19 -10.38 9.89 -6.16
CA GLU A 19 -8.95 9.59 -5.95
C GLU A 19 -8.52 8.41 -6.83
N SER A 20 -7.33 8.47 -7.41
CA SER A 20 -6.81 7.40 -8.28
C SER A 20 -6.57 6.11 -7.50
N PHE A 21 -6.92 4.98 -8.09
CA PHE A 21 -6.56 3.66 -7.56
C PHE A 21 -5.07 3.33 -7.77
N GLN A 22 -4.36 4.03 -8.66
CA GLN A 22 -2.95 3.80 -8.96
C GLN A 22 -2.01 4.77 -8.24
N ALA A 23 -2.56 5.66 -7.40
CA ALA A 23 -1.76 6.52 -6.54
C ALA A 23 -1.01 5.70 -5.46
N ASP A 24 0.02 6.30 -4.89
CA ASP A 24 0.77 5.76 -3.75
C ASP A 24 0.22 6.18 -2.38
N HIS A 25 -0.94 6.84 -2.38
CA HIS A 25 -1.62 7.35 -1.20
C HIS A 25 -3.14 7.25 -1.35
N ARG A 26 -3.84 7.21 -0.22
CA ARG A 26 -5.30 7.21 -0.16
C ARG A 26 -5.77 7.75 1.18
N LYS A 27 -6.78 8.62 1.18
CA LYS A 27 -7.43 9.00 2.45
C LYS A 27 -8.11 7.78 3.07
N ALA A 28 -7.99 7.63 4.39
CA ALA A 28 -8.81 6.66 5.11
C ALA A 28 -10.29 7.08 5.05
N PHE A 29 -11.17 6.09 4.94
CA PHE A 29 -12.61 6.27 5.05
C PHE A 29 -13.12 5.43 6.22
N SER A 30 -13.86 6.06 7.14
CA SER A 30 -14.29 5.43 8.40
C SER A 30 -13.14 4.76 9.18
N GLY A 31 -11.97 5.40 9.16
CA GLY A 31 -10.78 4.97 9.92
C GLY A 31 -9.88 3.96 9.22
N MET A 32 -10.18 3.52 7.98
CA MET A 32 -9.38 2.52 7.27
C MET A 32 -9.05 2.90 5.82
N ALA A 33 -7.91 2.39 5.32
CA ALA A 33 -7.52 2.37 3.92
C ALA A 33 -6.80 1.03 3.61
N LEU A 34 -6.69 0.67 2.34
CA LEU A 34 -6.10 -0.56 1.85
C LEU A 34 -4.99 -0.27 0.84
N LEU A 35 -3.88 -0.99 0.98
CA LEU A 35 -2.82 -1.09 -0.03
C LEU A 35 -2.83 -2.51 -0.62
N ILE A 36 -2.84 -2.61 -1.94
CA ILE A 36 -2.72 -3.86 -2.70
C ILE A 36 -1.34 -3.88 -3.37
N VAL A 37 -0.53 -4.88 -3.03
CA VAL A 37 0.79 -5.11 -3.63
C VAL A 37 0.82 -6.43 -4.38
N ASN A 38 1.70 -6.53 -5.37
CA ASN A 38 1.99 -7.79 -6.05
C ASN A 38 3.48 -8.10 -5.99
N ALA A 39 3.82 -9.39 -5.87
CA ALA A 39 5.19 -9.84 -5.99
C ALA A 39 5.66 -9.75 -7.45
N ASN A 40 6.93 -9.40 -7.65
CA ASN A 40 7.51 -9.45 -8.99
C ASN A 40 7.74 -10.92 -9.37
N LYS A 41 7.27 -11.32 -10.56
CA LYS A 41 7.35 -12.71 -11.02
C LYS A 41 8.81 -13.19 -11.02
N GLY A 42 9.09 -14.30 -10.33
CA GLY A 42 10.41 -14.90 -10.25
C GLY A 42 11.40 -14.19 -9.31
N GLN A 43 11.00 -13.09 -8.67
CA GLN A 43 11.85 -12.38 -7.71
C GLN A 43 11.50 -12.80 -6.28
N ARG A 44 12.43 -13.51 -5.64
CA ARG A 44 12.37 -13.84 -4.23
C ARG A 44 12.92 -12.68 -3.40
N GLY A 45 12.38 -12.48 -2.21
CA GLY A 45 12.87 -11.44 -1.30
C GLY A 45 11.78 -10.90 -0.39
N LYS A 46 11.96 -9.65 0.04
CA LYS A 46 10.98 -8.93 0.86
C LYS A 46 10.40 -7.75 0.10
N ILE A 47 9.11 -7.52 0.30
CA ILE A 47 8.45 -6.25 -0.01
C ILE A 47 8.39 -5.46 1.30
N HIS A 48 9.05 -4.30 1.32
CA HIS A 48 9.08 -3.42 2.46
C HIS A 48 8.08 -2.28 2.28
N VAL A 49 7.11 -2.18 3.19
CA VAL A 49 6.05 -1.18 3.17
C VAL A 49 6.15 -0.28 4.39
N VAL A 50 6.13 1.03 4.14
CA VAL A 50 6.04 2.07 5.16
C VAL A 50 4.79 2.89 4.86
N ALA A 51 3.86 2.95 5.81
CA ALA A 51 2.69 3.81 5.76
C ALA A 51 2.92 5.04 6.66
N THR A 52 2.66 6.23 6.11
CA THR A 52 2.87 7.51 6.79
C THR A 52 1.62 8.38 6.68
N SER A 53 1.43 9.27 7.65
CA SER A 53 0.37 10.26 7.66
C SER A 53 0.79 11.42 8.57
N ASP A 54 0.44 12.64 8.19
CA ASP A 54 0.85 13.84 8.93
C ASP A 54 0.35 13.79 10.38
N GLY A 55 1.28 14.00 11.32
CA GLY A 55 0.98 14.00 12.75
C GLY A 55 0.77 12.62 13.38
N LEU A 56 0.91 11.52 12.63
CA LEU A 56 0.79 10.15 13.12
C LEU A 56 2.13 9.40 13.07
N SER A 57 2.34 8.48 14.00
CA SER A 57 3.47 7.55 13.95
C SER A 57 3.37 6.66 12.71
N GLN A 58 4.49 6.48 12.01
CA GLN A 58 4.55 5.58 10.85
C GLN A 58 4.35 4.11 11.25
N ALA A 59 3.80 3.32 10.32
CA ALA A 59 3.69 1.88 10.44
C ALA A 59 4.54 1.19 9.37
N VAL A 60 5.16 0.06 9.74
CA VAL A 60 6.09 -0.68 8.87
C VAL A 60 5.71 -2.15 8.83
N THR A 61 5.74 -2.77 7.66
CA THR A 61 5.56 -4.21 7.50
C THR A 61 6.42 -4.77 6.37
N ASP A 62 6.86 -6.02 6.54
CA ASP A 62 7.61 -6.80 5.55
C ASP A 62 6.76 -7.97 5.06
N ILE A 63 6.64 -8.14 3.75
CA ILE A 63 5.99 -9.31 3.13
C ILE A 63 7.06 -10.15 2.44
N VAL A 64 7.18 -11.43 2.80
CA VAL A 64 8.17 -12.34 2.19
C VAL A 64 7.58 -12.97 0.93
N THR A 65 8.25 -12.78 -0.21
CA THR A 65 7.93 -13.44 -1.48
C THR A 65 8.74 -14.74 -1.60
N ARG A 66 8.11 -15.81 -2.06
CA ARG A 66 8.71 -17.16 -2.15
C ARG A 66 8.89 -17.62 -3.58
#